data_AF-A0A958SAV2-F1
#
_entry.id   AF-A0A958SAV2-F1
#
_cell.length_a   1.000
_cell.length_b   1.000
_cell.length_c   1.000
_cell.angle_alpha   90.00
_cell.angle_beta   90.00
_cell.angle_gamma   90.00
#
_symmetry.space_group_name_H-M   'P 1'
#
loop_
_entity.id
_entity.type
_entity.pdbx_description
1 polymer ?
#
loop_
_entity_poly.entity_id
_entity_poly.type
_entity_poly.pdbx_seq_one_letter_code
_entity_poly.pdbx_strand_id
1 'polypeptide(L)'
;MVDIITQSHNEEGQRLAFSVSEEDSLPALELLKEWKESKINVEVMKNMAKISTIGVGMRNHPGVAARFFSVLDNEDIPVHLVTTSEIKISAVIDKQHLLKAAESLHQEFGLDA
;
A
#
# COMPACT_ATOMS: atom_id res chain seq x y z
N MET A 1 -4.53 2.60 15.40
CA MET A 1 -5.52 1.70 14.73
C MET A 1 -4.85 1.02 13.54
N VAL A 2 -5.13 -0.26 13.28
CA VAL A 2 -4.64 -0.98 12.09
C VAL A 2 -5.55 -0.69 10.89
N ASP A 3 -4.98 -0.47 9.70
CA ASP A 3 -5.73 -0.12 8.48
C ASP A 3 -5.60 -1.17 7.36
N ILE A 4 -4.38 -1.42 6.87
CA ILE A 4 -4.11 -2.48 5.89
C ILE A 4 -3.68 -3.73 6.65
N ILE A 5 -4.18 -4.90 6.24
CA ILE A 5 -3.64 -6.21 6.61
C ILE A 5 -3.51 -7.02 5.33
N THR A 6 -2.31 -7.52 5.06
CA THR A 6 -2.02 -8.40 3.92
C THR A 6 -1.27 -9.62 4.41
N GLN A 7 -1.57 -10.76 3.79
CA GLN A 7 -0.87 -12.00 4.01
C GLN A 7 -0.48 -12.57 2.66
N SER A 8 0.79 -12.92 2.51
CA SER A 8 1.29 -13.62 1.34
C SER A 8 2.04 -14.88 1.78
N HIS A 9 2.18 -15.81 0.85
CA HIS A 9 2.95 -17.03 1.04
C HIS A 9 3.95 -17.15 -0.12
N ASN A 10 5.21 -17.36 0.22
CA ASN A 10 6.30 -17.59 -0.72
C ASN A 10 7.14 -18.79 -0.26
N GLU A 11 8.23 -19.09 -0.98
CA GLU A 11 9.15 -20.19 -0.64
C GLU A 11 9.80 -20.02 0.75
N GLU A 12 9.90 -18.79 1.25
CA GLU A 12 10.44 -18.46 2.58
C GLU A 12 9.40 -18.60 3.71
N GLY A 13 8.13 -18.86 3.37
CA GLY A 13 7.05 -19.09 4.31
C GLY A 13 5.93 -18.06 4.20
N GLN A 14 5.24 -17.84 5.32
CA GLN A 14 4.12 -16.90 5.39
C GLN A 14 4.62 -15.52 5.82
N ARG A 15 4.32 -14.49 5.04
CA ARG A 15 4.57 -13.09 5.39
C ARG A 15 3.25 -12.42 5.72
N LEU A 16 3.20 -11.72 6.86
CA LEU A 16 2.07 -10.88 7.25
C LEU A 16 2.58 -9.44 7.36
N ALA A 17 1.90 -8.52 6.71
CA ALA A 17 2.19 -7.10 6.79
C ALA A 17 0.92 -6.33 7.15
N PHE A 18 1.04 -5.35 8.04
CA PHE A 18 -0.05 -4.47 8.42
C PHE A 18 0.43 -3.04 8.57
N SER A 19 -0.48 -2.07 8.42
CA SER A 19 -0.19 -0.66 8.63
C SER A 19 -0.80 -0.14 9.92
N VAL A 20 -0.11 0.80 10.56
CA VAL A 20 -0.58 1.59 11.70
C VAL A 20 -0.26 3.07 11.44
N SER A 21 -0.83 3.98 12.24
CA SER A 21 -0.41 5.38 12.23
C SER A 21 1.04 5.53 12.68
N GLU A 22 1.70 6.63 12.31
CA GLU A 22 3.10 6.88 12.69
C GLU A 22 3.29 6.92 14.22
N GLU A 23 2.31 7.47 14.95
CA GLU A 23 2.26 7.51 16.42
C GLU A 23 2.22 6.11 17.07
N ASP A 24 1.56 5.15 16.41
CA ASP A 24 1.41 3.77 16.87
C ASP A 24 2.60 2.88 16.47
N SER A 25 3.54 3.38 15.65
CA SER A 25 4.63 2.58 15.10
C SER A 25 5.60 2.03 16.15
N LEU A 26 5.95 2.84 17.16
CA LEU A 26 6.83 2.43 18.25
C LEU A 26 6.13 1.46 19.21
N PRO A 27 4.92 1.76 19.74
CA PRO A 27 4.16 0.81 20.56
C PRO A 27 3.93 -0.54 19.87
N ALA A 28 3.59 -0.54 18.57
CA ALA A 28 3.38 -1.77 17.82
C ALA A 28 4.66 -2.61 17.71
N LEU A 29 5.82 -1.97 17.48
CA LEU A 29 7.10 -2.66 17.42
C LEU A 29 7.49 -3.26 18.77
N GLU A 30 7.23 -2.58 19.88
CA GLU A 30 7.50 -3.10 21.23
C GLU A 30 6.68 -4.36 21.52
N LEU A 31 5.37 -4.34 21.23
CA LEU A 31 4.50 -5.51 21.37
C LEU A 31 4.95 -6.69 20.50
N LEU A 32 5.38 -6.43 19.26
CA LEU A 32 5.91 -7.48 18.37
C LEU A 32 7.24 -8.05 18.85
N LYS A 33 8.07 -7.25 19.54
CA LYS A 33 9.32 -7.73 20.16
C LYS A 33 9.07 -8.60 21.38
N GLU A 34 8.01 -8.35 22.14
CA GLU A 34 7.58 -9.24 23.23
C GLU A 34 7.07 -10.58 22.70
N TRP A 35 6.36 -10.55 21.56
CA TRP A 35 5.88 -11.78 20.90
C TRP A 35 7.01 -12.61 20.24
N LYS A 36 8.23 -12.07 20.15
CA LYS A 36 9.36 -12.59 19.36
C LYS A 36 9.97 -13.90 19.87
N GLU A 37 9.53 -14.43 21.01
CA GLU A 37 9.80 -15.84 21.39
C GLU A 37 9.32 -16.85 20.32
N SER A 38 8.49 -16.41 19.36
CA SER A 38 7.88 -17.20 18.29
C SER A 38 8.69 -17.42 16.98
N LYS A 39 10.01 -17.16 16.94
CA LYS A 39 10.87 -17.32 15.72
C LYS A 39 10.44 -16.47 14.49
N ILE A 40 9.77 -15.35 14.71
CA ILE A 40 9.34 -14.43 13.64
C ILE A 40 10.41 -13.35 13.36
N ASN A 41 10.60 -13.03 12.09
CA ASN A 41 11.36 -11.86 11.66
C ASN A 41 10.40 -10.68 11.50
N VAL A 42 10.73 -9.55 12.14
CA VAL A 42 9.92 -8.34 12.12
C VAL A 42 10.73 -7.22 11.45
N GLU A 43 10.15 -6.63 10.42
CA GLU A 43 10.67 -5.48 9.68
C GLU A 43 9.68 -4.32 9.82
N VAL A 44 10.19 -3.09 10.00
CA VAL A 44 9.36 -1.88 10.09
C VAL A 44 9.72 -0.93 8.96
N MET A 45 8.73 -0.63 8.13
CA MET A 45 8.81 0.37 7.07
C MET A 45 8.28 1.71 7.60
N LYS A 46 9.10 2.76 7.53
CA LYS A 46 8.74 4.12 7.98
C LYS A 46 8.62 5.06 6.79
N ASN A 47 7.98 6.21 7.00
CA ASN A 47 7.78 7.23 5.96
C ASN A 47 7.07 6.67 4.72
N MET A 48 6.00 5.91 4.96
CA MET A 48 5.17 5.30 3.92
C MET A 48 3.89 6.11 3.75
N ALA A 49 3.34 6.12 2.54
CA ALA A 49 2.04 6.70 2.24
C ALA A 49 1.14 5.67 1.56
N LYS A 50 -0.15 5.73 1.87
CA LYS A 50 -1.20 4.98 1.18
C LYS A 50 -1.86 5.89 0.15
N ILE A 51 -1.84 5.49 -1.11
CA ILE A 51 -2.59 6.15 -2.17
C ILE A 51 -3.66 5.21 -2.71
N SER A 52 -4.86 5.75 -2.97
CA SER A 52 -6.01 4.96 -3.41
C SER A 52 -6.72 5.61 -4.57
N THR A 53 -7.05 4.82 -5.59
CA THR A 53 -8.04 5.20 -6.61
C THR A 53 -9.34 4.47 -6.30
N ILE A 54 -10.45 5.20 -6.27
CA ILE A 54 -11.78 4.68 -5.91
C ILE A 54 -12.76 4.99 -7.04
N GLY A 55 -13.51 4.00 -7.49
CA GLY A 55 -14.56 4.21 -8.49
C GLY A 55 -15.42 2.96 -8.72
N VAL A 56 -16.74 3.16 -8.82
CA VAL A 56 -17.69 2.08 -9.16
C VAL A 56 -17.41 1.45 -10.54
N GLY A 57 -16.76 2.21 -11.43
CA GLY A 57 -16.36 1.74 -12.76
C GLY A 57 -15.31 0.63 -12.74
N MET A 58 -14.57 0.44 -11.65
CA MET A 58 -13.47 -0.54 -11.57
C MET A 58 -13.94 -1.98 -11.76
N ARG A 59 -15.13 -2.33 -11.26
CA ARG A 59 -15.71 -3.67 -11.40
C ARG A 59 -16.05 -4.03 -12.86
N ASN A 60 -16.43 -3.04 -13.66
CA ASN A 60 -16.98 -3.25 -15.00
C ASN A 60 -16.05 -2.84 -16.13
N HIS A 61 -14.91 -2.19 -15.82
CA HIS A 61 -13.93 -1.73 -16.78
C HIS A 61 -12.59 -2.43 -16.53
N PRO A 62 -12.30 -3.54 -17.26
CA PRO A 62 -10.97 -4.15 -17.19
C PRO A 62 -9.90 -3.14 -17.61
N GLY A 63 -8.74 -3.20 -16.98
CA GLY A 63 -7.60 -2.32 -17.27
C GLY A 63 -7.41 -1.13 -16.33
N VAL A 64 -8.34 -0.83 -15.42
CA VAL A 64 -8.13 0.25 -14.42
C VAL A 64 -6.90 -0.01 -13.55
N ALA A 65 -6.70 -1.26 -13.11
CA ALA A 65 -5.51 -1.65 -12.36
C ALA A 65 -4.22 -1.48 -13.19
N ALA A 66 -4.25 -1.88 -14.46
CA ALA A 66 -3.11 -1.73 -15.36
C ALA A 66 -2.73 -0.27 -15.52
N ARG A 67 -3.71 0.62 -15.78
CA ARG A 67 -3.50 2.07 -15.86
C ARG A 67 -2.92 2.63 -14.56
N PHE A 68 -3.48 2.25 -13.41
CA PHE A 68 -2.99 2.66 -12.10
C PHE A 68 -1.51 2.31 -11.91
N PHE A 69 -1.11 1.06 -12.20
CA PHE A 69 0.29 0.65 -12.06
C PHE A 69 1.20 1.26 -13.12
N SER A 70 0.73 1.43 -14.36
CA SER A 70 1.49 2.10 -15.41
C SER A 70 1.81 3.55 -15.06
N VAL A 71 0.91 4.27 -14.39
CA VAL A 71 1.20 5.63 -13.91
C VAL A 71 2.34 5.63 -12.89
N LEU A 72 2.29 4.73 -11.90
CA LEU A 72 3.33 4.67 -10.88
C LEU A 72 4.69 4.24 -11.47
N ASP A 73 4.68 3.30 -12.42
CA ASP A 73 5.88 2.84 -13.12
C ASP A 73 6.50 3.95 -13.99
N ASN A 74 5.67 4.70 -14.75
CA ASN A 74 6.13 5.82 -15.57
C ASN A 74 6.76 6.97 -14.77
N GLU A 75 6.46 7.07 -13.47
CA GLU A 75 7.01 8.07 -12.56
C GLU A 75 8.15 7.51 -11.69
N ASP A 76 8.63 6.30 -11.99
CA ASP A 76 9.66 5.57 -11.24
C ASP A 76 9.31 5.42 -9.74
N ILE A 77 8.04 5.16 -9.40
CA ILE A 77 7.54 5.05 -8.02
C ILE A 77 7.42 3.59 -7.61
N PRO A 78 8.28 3.08 -6.70
CA PRO A 78 8.18 1.71 -6.21
C PRO A 78 6.90 1.45 -5.41
N VAL A 79 6.27 0.31 -5.67
CA VAL A 79 5.10 -0.15 -4.91
C VAL A 79 5.49 -1.26 -3.93
N HIS A 80 5.21 -1.06 -2.65
CA HIS A 80 5.56 -2.02 -1.60
C HIS A 80 4.44 -3.00 -1.26
N LEU A 81 3.21 -2.50 -1.18
CA LEU A 81 2.03 -3.30 -0.86
C LEU A 81 0.87 -2.84 -1.73
N VAL A 82 0.05 -3.80 -2.16
CA VAL A 82 -1.18 -3.56 -2.90
C VAL A 82 -2.33 -4.21 -2.16
N THR A 83 -3.42 -3.46 -2.05
CA THR A 83 -4.71 -3.96 -1.57
C THR A 83 -5.80 -3.49 -2.53
N THR A 84 -6.79 -4.35 -2.77
CA THR A 84 -7.87 -4.05 -3.71
C THR A 84 -9.22 -4.49 -3.13
N SER A 85 -10.27 -3.76 -3.50
CA SER A 85 -11.67 -4.19 -3.39
C SER A 85 -12.33 -4.11 -4.77
N GLU A 86 -13.64 -4.35 -4.86
CA GLU A 86 -14.38 -4.23 -6.12
C GLU A 86 -14.36 -2.83 -6.72
N ILE A 87 -14.15 -1.79 -5.90
CA ILE A 87 -14.25 -0.38 -6.30
C ILE A 87 -13.04 0.45 -5.89
N LYS A 88 -11.95 -0.18 -5.44
CA LYS A 88 -10.78 0.51 -4.90
C LYS A 88 -9.52 -0.27 -5.17
N ILE A 89 -8.48 0.40 -5.65
CA ILE A 89 -7.10 -0.08 -5.58
C ILE A 89 -6.34 0.86 -4.65
N SER A 90 -5.53 0.30 -3.77
CA SER A 90 -4.66 1.03 -2.86
C SER A 90 -3.25 0.49 -2.96
N ALA A 91 -2.29 1.39 -3.03
CA ALA A 91 -0.86 1.07 -2.99
C ALA A 91 -0.20 1.77 -1.81
N VAL A 92 0.80 1.09 -1.23
CA VAL A 92 1.73 1.69 -0.28
C VAL A 92 3.03 2.01 -1.01
N ILE A 93 3.45 3.27 -0.93
CA ILE A 93 4.63 3.84 -1.59
C ILE A 93 5.44 4.67 -0.58
N ASP A 94 6.68 5.03 -0.90
CA ASP A 94 7.41 6.00 -0.07
C ASP A 94 6.69 7.35 -0.04
N LYS A 95 6.58 7.94 1.16
CA LYS A 95 5.82 9.17 1.42
C LYS A 95 6.29 10.36 0.59
N GLN A 96 7.56 10.40 0.22
CA GLN A 96 8.13 11.44 -0.65
C GLN A 96 7.49 11.49 -2.04
N HIS A 97 6.97 10.36 -2.54
CA HIS A 97 6.33 10.28 -3.86
C HIS A 97 4.82 10.57 -3.82
N LEU A 98 4.23 10.78 -2.63
CA LEU A 98 2.78 10.88 -2.46
C LEU A 98 2.15 11.95 -3.35
N LEU A 99 2.70 13.17 -3.33
CA LEU A 99 2.12 14.29 -4.07
C LEU A 99 2.19 14.02 -5.59
N LYS A 100 3.35 13.58 -6.08
CA LYS A 100 3.57 13.26 -7.49
C LYS A 100 2.69 12.12 -7.97
N ALA A 101 2.57 11.05 -7.16
CA ALA A 101 1.69 9.93 -7.46
C ALA A 101 0.22 10.37 -7.52
N ALA A 102 -0.21 11.22 -6.58
CA ALA A 102 -1.57 11.74 -6.55
C ALA A 102 -1.88 12.59 -7.78
N GLU A 103 -1.01 13.52 -8.14
CA GLU A 103 -1.15 14.36 -9.32
C GLU A 103 -1.19 13.53 -10.61
N SER A 104 -0.23 12.63 -10.83
CA SER A 104 -0.19 11.81 -12.04
C SER A 104 -1.39 10.86 -12.16
N LEU A 105 -1.88 10.31 -11.04
CA LEU A 105 -3.11 9.51 -11.03
C LEU A 105 -4.36 10.37 -11.30
N HIS A 106 -4.41 11.59 -10.76
CA HIS A 106 -5.52 12.52 -11.00
C HIS A 106 -5.62 12.87 -12.49
N GLN A 107 -4.48 13.15 -13.12
CA GLN A 107 -4.38 13.44 -14.54
C GLN A 107 -4.77 12.23 -15.40
N GLU A 108 -4.23 11.03 -15.12
CA GLU A 108 -4.55 9.80 -15.87
C GLU A 108 -6.06 9.51 -15.86
N PHE A 109 -6.73 9.73 -14.73
CA PHE A 109 -8.15 9.50 -14.60
C PHE A 109 -9.02 10.72 -14.98
N GLY A 110 -8.41 11.81 -15.46
CA GLY A 110 -9.11 13.00 -15.95
C GLY A 110 -9.88 13.75 -14.87
N LEU A 111 -9.31 13.85 -13.67
CA LEU A 111 -9.97 14.40 -12.50
C LEU A 111 -9.55 15.84 -12.14
N ASP A 112 -8.60 16.44 -12.88
CA ASP A 112 -8.01 17.79 -12.66
C ASP A 112 -8.99 18.98 -12.82
N ALA A 113 -10.31 18.73 -12.82
CA ALA A 113 -11.36 19.71 -13.08
C ALA A 113 -11.61 20.70 -11.94
#